data_AF-A0A920DNT1-F1
#
_entry.id   AF-A0A920DNT1-F1
#
_cell.length_a   1.000
_cell.length_b   1.000
_cell.length_c   1.000
_cell.angle_alpha   90.00
_cell.angle_beta   90.00
_cell.angle_gamma   90.00
#
_symmetry.space_group_name_H-M   'P 1'
#
loop_
_entity.id
_entity.type
_entity.pdbx_description
1 polymer ?
#
loop_
_entity_poly.entity_id
_entity_poly.type
_entity_poly.pdbx_seq_one_letter_code
_entity_poly.pdbx_strand_id
1 'polypeptide(L)'
;MDFVMINKNLGNFDLDGNLASIGRLNNVLYKKISEPFNDLPYPRADDISIYTDKIKQIDLDAFGTEELLRTLAEITAMKINDFYLACQKPEEVFIHGGGAKNKFLMHLLESKIEKTVKTTNEYIPIEYVEAAAFAFWLTLKEEFLLNRE
;
A
#
# COMPACT_ATOMS: atom_id res chain seq x y z
N MET A 1 -5.84 3.38 -5.77
CA MET A 1 -6.92 4.22 -5.21
C MET A 1 -6.86 5.61 -5.82
N ASP A 2 -5.71 6.29 -5.78
CA ASP A 2 -5.49 7.62 -6.36
C ASP A 2 -5.89 7.72 -7.84
N PHE A 3 -5.56 6.71 -8.63
CA PHE A 3 -6.02 6.62 -10.03
C PHE A 3 -7.54 6.78 -10.16
N VAL A 4 -8.33 6.13 -9.29
CA VAL A 4 -9.80 6.23 -9.31
C VAL A 4 -10.24 7.65 -8.91
N MET A 5 -9.62 8.23 -7.87
CA MET A 5 -9.92 9.59 -7.41
C MET A 5 -9.70 10.63 -8.51
N ILE A 6 -8.57 10.53 -9.20
CA ILE A 6 -8.18 11.43 -10.28
C ILE A 6 -9.13 11.27 -11.47
N ASN A 7 -9.39 10.03 -11.92
CA ASN A 7 -10.26 9.79 -13.08
C ASN A 7 -11.72 10.18 -12.83
N LYS A 8 -12.19 10.12 -11.59
CA LYS A 8 -13.54 10.58 -11.20
C LYS A 8 -13.60 12.06 -10.79
N ASN A 9 -12.50 12.82 -10.92
CA ASN A 9 -12.42 14.23 -10.57
C ASN A 9 -12.80 14.54 -9.10
N LEU A 10 -12.43 13.65 -8.16
CA LEU A 10 -12.74 13.77 -6.73
C LEU A 10 -11.53 14.25 -5.90
N GLY A 11 -10.42 14.57 -6.55
CA GLY A 11 -9.16 14.97 -5.92
C GLY A 11 -8.01 14.01 -6.24
N ASN A 12 -6.87 14.22 -5.58
CA ASN A 12 -5.65 13.47 -5.86
C ASN A 12 -5.62 12.10 -5.17
N PHE A 13 -6.26 11.98 -4.01
CA PHE A 13 -6.31 10.76 -3.19
C PHE A 13 -7.53 10.80 -2.26
N ASP A 14 -7.91 9.64 -1.73
CA ASP A 14 -9.00 9.50 -0.76
C ASP A 14 -8.52 9.89 0.64
N LEU A 15 -8.87 11.10 1.08
CA LEU A 15 -8.44 11.64 2.37
C LEU A 15 -8.91 10.74 3.51
N ASP A 16 -7.98 10.29 4.35
CA ASP A 16 -8.19 9.34 5.45
C ASP A 16 -8.85 7.99 5.07
N GLY A 17 -9.06 7.73 3.77
CA GLY A 17 -9.87 6.60 3.32
C GLY A 17 -11.38 6.78 3.54
N ASN A 18 -11.86 8.03 3.60
CA ASN A 18 -13.25 8.35 3.91
C ASN A 18 -14.24 7.71 2.93
N LEU A 19 -13.97 7.79 1.62
CA LEU A 19 -14.85 7.20 0.61
C LEU A 19 -14.77 5.67 0.60
N ALA A 20 -13.56 5.11 0.75
CA ALA A 20 -13.37 3.67 0.88
C ALA A 20 -14.12 3.10 2.10
N SER A 21 -14.16 3.82 3.23
CA SER A 21 -14.76 3.33 4.48
C SER A 21 -16.27 3.10 4.40
N ILE A 22 -16.98 3.95 3.64
CA ILE A 22 -18.44 3.87 3.46
C ILE A 22 -18.85 2.97 2.29
N GLY A 23 -17.87 2.57 1.47
CA GLY A 23 -18.08 1.65 0.36
C GLY A 23 -18.36 0.21 0.81
N ARG A 24 -18.93 -0.57 -0.10
CA ARG A 24 -19.13 -2.02 0.07
C ARG A 24 -18.11 -2.78 -0.75
N LEU A 25 -17.64 -3.91 -0.23
CA LEU A 25 -16.71 -4.77 -0.95
C LEU A 25 -17.44 -5.42 -2.13
N ASN A 26 -16.92 -5.24 -3.34
CA ASN A 26 -17.41 -5.92 -4.52
C ASN A 26 -16.56 -7.16 -4.81
N ASN A 27 -17.10 -8.34 -4.51
CA ASN A 27 -16.36 -9.60 -4.65
C ASN A 27 -15.99 -9.94 -6.11
N VAL A 28 -16.81 -9.51 -7.08
CA VAL A 28 -16.54 -9.75 -8.51
C VAL A 28 -15.33 -8.92 -8.95
N LEU A 29 -15.35 -7.63 -8.59
CA LEU A 29 -14.25 -6.71 -8.85
C LEU A 29 -12.98 -7.13 -8.11
N TYR A 30 -13.11 -7.50 -6.84
CA TYR A 30 -12.02 -8.00 -6.01
C TYR A 30 -11.29 -9.13 -6.74
N LYS A 31 -12.04 -10.18 -7.10
CA LYS A 31 -11.52 -11.35 -7.79
C LYS A 31 -10.86 -10.98 -9.12
N LYS A 32 -11.56 -10.19 -9.94
CA LYS A 32 -11.05 -9.74 -11.26
C LYS A 32 -9.71 -9.00 -11.16
N ILE A 33 -9.53 -8.18 -10.14
CA ILE A 33 -8.28 -7.42 -9.94
C ILE A 33 -7.21 -8.27 -9.26
N SER A 34 -7.56 -9.06 -8.24
CA SER A 34 -6.57 -9.76 -7.41
C SER A 34 -6.03 -11.04 -8.02
N GLU A 35 -6.84 -11.77 -8.79
CA GLU A 35 -6.46 -13.08 -9.37
C GLU A 35 -5.13 -13.07 -10.13
N PRO A 36 -4.85 -12.09 -11.02
CA PRO A 36 -3.57 -12.01 -11.72
C PRO A 36 -2.34 -11.89 -10.80
N PHE A 37 -2.54 -11.56 -9.52
CA PHE A 37 -1.48 -11.29 -8.55
C PHE A 37 -1.41 -12.33 -7.42
N ASN A 38 -2.19 -13.41 -7.48
CA ASN A 38 -2.25 -14.39 -6.39
C ASN A 38 -1.01 -15.30 -6.32
N ASP A 39 -0.44 -15.65 -7.47
CA ASP A 39 0.67 -16.62 -7.53
C ASP A 39 2.04 -15.95 -7.64
N LEU A 40 2.13 -14.65 -7.38
CA LEU A 40 3.38 -13.91 -7.51
C LEU A 40 4.29 -14.17 -6.28
N PRO A 41 5.53 -14.63 -6.48
CA PRO A 41 6.41 -15.03 -5.38
C PRO A 41 6.95 -13.82 -4.61
N TYR A 42 7.39 -14.07 -3.38
CA TYR A 42 8.08 -13.10 -2.52
C TYR A 42 9.56 -13.50 -2.32
N PRO A 43 10.48 -12.54 -2.09
CA PRO A 43 10.27 -11.08 -2.09
C PRO A 43 10.09 -10.52 -3.50
N ARG A 44 9.45 -9.35 -3.60
CA ARG A 44 9.17 -8.69 -4.88
C ARG A 44 9.30 -7.17 -4.77
N ALA A 45 9.71 -6.55 -5.87
CA ALA A 45 9.78 -5.11 -6.05
C ALA A 45 9.26 -4.81 -7.46
N ASP A 46 7.97 -4.49 -7.54
CA ASP A 46 7.24 -4.40 -8.79
C ASP A 46 7.17 -2.98 -9.31
N ASP A 47 7.12 -2.87 -10.64
CA ASP A 47 6.69 -1.62 -11.26
C ASP A 47 5.18 -1.41 -11.05
N ILE A 48 4.79 -0.18 -10.73
CA ILE A 48 3.40 0.19 -10.46
C ILE A 48 2.47 -0.05 -11.67
N SER A 49 3.01 -0.06 -12.90
CA SER A 49 2.28 -0.39 -14.13
C SER A 49 1.61 -1.76 -14.07
N ILE A 50 2.24 -2.76 -13.43
CA ILE A 50 1.70 -4.12 -13.27
C ILE A 50 0.29 -4.09 -12.64
N TYR A 51 0.08 -3.19 -11.67
CA TYR A 51 -1.20 -3.03 -10.99
C TYR A 51 -2.12 -2.03 -11.69
N THR A 52 -1.58 -0.87 -12.09
CA THR A 52 -2.39 0.21 -12.66
C THR A 52 -2.97 -0.17 -14.03
N ASP A 53 -2.29 -1.00 -14.81
CA ASP A 53 -2.79 -1.45 -16.11
C ASP A 53 -4.00 -2.38 -15.98
N LYS A 54 -4.09 -3.17 -14.90
CA LYS A 54 -5.31 -3.93 -14.59
C LYS A 54 -6.46 -3.03 -14.20
N ILE A 55 -6.19 -1.95 -13.46
CA ILE A 55 -7.23 -0.98 -13.07
C ILE A 55 -7.72 -0.20 -14.29
N LYS A 56 -6.84 0.18 -15.23
CA LYS A 56 -7.20 0.86 -16.49
C LYS A 56 -8.12 0.03 -17.39
N GLN A 57 -8.13 -1.29 -17.24
CA GLN A 57 -9.02 -2.19 -18.00
C GLN A 57 -10.42 -2.31 -17.39
N ILE A 58 -10.68 -1.61 -16.28
CA ILE A 58 -11.97 -1.60 -15.61
C ILE A 58 -12.74 -0.38 -16.11
N ASP A 59 -13.99 -0.60 -16.53
CA ASP A 59 -14.94 0.49 -16.70
C ASP A 59 -15.27 1.07 -15.32
N LEU A 60 -14.62 2.19 -14.97
CA LEU A 60 -14.82 2.84 -13.68
C LEU A 60 -16.23 3.39 -13.52
N ASP A 61 -16.95 3.67 -14.60
CA ASP A 61 -18.30 4.26 -14.55
C ASP A 61 -19.39 3.22 -14.33
N ALA A 62 -19.07 1.94 -14.53
CA ALA A 62 -19.93 0.82 -14.18
C ALA A 62 -20.05 0.59 -12.66
N PHE A 63 -19.23 1.23 -11.83
CA PHE A 63 -19.18 1.03 -10.38
C PHE A 63 -19.22 2.34 -9.60
N GLY A 64 -19.79 2.27 -8.38
CA GLY A 64 -19.74 3.40 -7.43
C GLY A 64 -18.31 3.68 -6.98
N THR A 65 -17.95 4.95 -6.79
CA THR A 65 -16.60 5.35 -6.36
C THR A 65 -16.22 4.70 -5.03
N GLU A 66 -17.13 4.73 -4.07
CA GLU A 66 -16.94 4.19 -2.72
C GLU A 66 -16.71 2.67 -2.79
N GLU A 67 -17.46 1.96 -3.63
CA GLU A 67 -17.31 0.52 -3.87
C GLU A 67 -15.95 0.18 -4.53
N LEU A 68 -15.53 0.96 -5.53
CA LEU A 68 -14.21 0.82 -6.17
C LEU A 68 -13.09 1.01 -5.15
N LEU A 69 -13.14 2.10 -4.38
CA LEU A 69 -12.12 2.44 -3.39
C LEU A 69 -12.08 1.43 -2.25
N ARG A 70 -13.24 1.01 -1.73
CA ARG A 70 -13.36 -0.06 -0.74
C ARG A 70 -12.68 -1.34 -1.23
N THR A 71 -12.98 -1.74 -2.46
CA THR A 71 -12.45 -2.97 -3.03
C THR A 71 -10.93 -2.89 -3.26
N LEU A 72 -10.43 -1.75 -3.74
CA LEU A 72 -8.99 -1.54 -3.92
C LEU A 72 -8.24 -1.51 -2.58
N ALA A 73 -8.80 -0.86 -1.55
CA ALA A 73 -8.23 -0.85 -0.20
C ALA A 73 -8.14 -2.27 0.40
N GLU A 74 -9.18 -3.08 0.20
CA GLU A 74 -9.20 -4.49 0.62
C GLU A 74 -8.09 -5.31 -0.07
N ILE A 75 -7.93 -5.15 -1.39
CA ILE A 75 -6.85 -5.81 -2.15
C ILE A 75 -5.48 -5.38 -1.64
N THR A 76 -5.28 -4.08 -1.41
CA THR A 76 -4.01 -3.55 -0.86
C THR A 76 -3.71 -4.15 0.50
N ALA A 77 -4.68 -4.14 1.43
CA ALA A 77 -4.51 -4.72 2.76
C ALA A 77 -4.22 -6.23 2.70
N MET A 78 -4.90 -6.96 1.81
CA MET A 78 -4.65 -8.39 1.62
C MET A 78 -3.24 -8.66 1.07
N LYS A 79 -2.77 -7.90 0.09
CA LYS A 79 -1.43 -8.10 -0.48
C LYS A 79 -0.31 -7.74 0.50
N ILE A 80 -0.53 -6.75 1.37
CA ILE A 80 0.39 -6.49 2.50
C ILE A 80 0.39 -7.67 3.48
N ASN A 81 -0.77 -8.26 3.78
CA ASN A 81 -0.86 -9.45 4.62
C ASN A 81 -0.16 -10.67 3.98
N ASP A 82 -0.33 -10.89 2.67
CA ASP A 82 0.38 -11.95 1.94
C ASP A 82 1.91 -11.82 2.11
N PHE A 83 2.44 -10.59 2.01
CA PHE A 83 3.86 -10.32 2.24
C PHE A 83 4.28 -10.55 3.70
N TYR A 84 3.47 -10.08 4.66
CA TYR A 84 3.69 -10.33 6.09
C TYR A 84 3.80 -11.85 6.41
N LEU A 85 2.92 -12.67 5.82
CA LEU A 85 2.98 -14.13 5.93
C LEU A 85 4.26 -14.70 5.31
N ALA A 86 4.64 -14.22 4.12
CA ALA A 86 5.86 -14.63 3.45
C ALA A 86 7.14 -14.28 4.25
N CYS A 87 7.10 -13.19 5.03
CA CYS A 87 8.15 -12.81 5.97
C CYS A 87 8.12 -13.60 7.29
N GLN A 88 7.39 -14.72 7.35
CA GLN A 88 7.27 -15.57 8.54
C GLN A 88 6.67 -14.85 9.75
N LYS A 89 5.72 -13.94 9.51
CA LYS A 89 4.92 -13.29 10.57
C LYS A 89 5.77 -12.55 11.62
N PRO A 90 6.50 -11.49 11.23
CA PRO A 90 7.31 -10.70 12.17
C PRO A 90 6.48 -10.19 13.36
N GLU A 91 7.10 -10.09 14.54
CA GLU A 91 6.41 -9.69 15.77
C GLU A 91 5.93 -8.24 15.75
N GLU A 92 6.67 -7.36 15.06
CA GLU A 92 6.35 -5.95 14.90
C GLU A 92 6.29 -5.57 13.42
N VAL A 93 5.27 -4.79 13.07
CA VAL A 93 5.08 -4.27 11.72
C VAL A 93 5.02 -2.74 11.79
N PHE A 94 5.97 -2.08 11.14
CA PHE A 94 6.01 -0.63 11.03
C PHE A 94 5.62 -0.19 9.61
N ILE A 95 4.60 0.66 9.52
CA ILE A 95 4.13 1.23 8.26
C ILE A 95 4.60 2.68 8.14
N HIS A 96 5.11 3.06 6.96
CA HIS A 96 5.48 4.42 6.61
C HIS A 96 4.89 4.83 5.26
N GLY A 97 5.20 6.05 4.79
CA GLY A 97 4.72 6.58 3.53
C GLY A 97 3.28 7.11 3.58
N GLY A 98 2.79 7.61 2.44
CA GLY A 98 1.47 8.26 2.35
C GLY A 98 0.31 7.34 2.74
N GLY A 99 0.42 6.03 2.49
CA GLY A 99 -0.58 5.04 2.85
C GLY A 99 -0.85 4.94 4.35
N ALA A 100 0.16 5.22 5.19
CA ALA A 100 0.01 5.20 6.65
C ALA A 100 -0.95 6.28 7.17
N LYS A 101 -1.25 7.32 6.38
CA LYS A 101 -2.25 8.36 6.71
C LYS A 101 -3.68 7.92 6.41
N ASN A 102 -3.88 6.85 5.63
CA ASN A 102 -5.21 6.36 5.31
C ASN A 102 -5.73 5.51 6.48
N LYS A 103 -6.56 6.13 7.34
CA LYS A 103 -7.11 5.51 8.56
C LYS A 103 -7.89 4.24 8.25
N PHE A 104 -8.67 4.24 7.18
CA PHE A 104 -9.42 3.05 6.77
C PHE A 104 -8.50 1.89 6.36
N LEU A 105 -7.45 2.16 5.59
CA LEU A 105 -6.46 1.15 5.20
C LEU A 105 -5.72 0.60 6.43
N MET A 106 -5.33 1.47 7.36
CA MET A 106 -4.68 1.04 8.61
C MET A 106 -5.60 0.13 9.44
N HIS A 107 -6.89 0.46 9.54
CA HIS A 107 -7.87 -0.40 10.19
C HIS A 107 -8.01 -1.77 9.49
N LEU A 108 -8.02 -1.82 8.16
CA LEU A 108 -8.02 -3.09 7.43
C LEU A 108 -6.76 -3.91 7.73
N LEU A 109 -5.58 -3.29 7.80
CA LEU A 109 -4.33 -3.97 8.12
C LEU A 109 -4.36 -4.55 9.54
N GLU A 110 -4.79 -3.76 10.53
CA GLU A 110 -4.97 -4.22 11.91
C GLU A 110 -5.93 -5.42 12.01
N SER A 111 -6.96 -5.48 11.16
CA SER A 111 -7.90 -6.61 11.14
C SER A 111 -7.32 -7.90 10.53
N LYS A 112 -6.23 -7.81 9.76
CA LYS A 112 -5.66 -8.93 8.99
C LYS A 112 -4.35 -9.43 9.56
N ILE A 113 -3.51 -8.52 10.03
CA ILE A 113 -2.21 -8.83 10.60
C ILE A 113 -2.42 -9.24 12.07
N GLU A 114 -1.98 -10.45 12.42
CA GLU A 114 -2.15 -11.02 13.76
C GLU A 114 -1.39 -10.25 14.87
N LYS A 115 -0.48 -9.36 14.47
CA LYS A 115 0.47 -8.64 15.33
C LYS A 115 0.22 -7.14 15.30
N THR A 116 0.95 -6.43 16.16
CA THR A 116 0.76 -4.99 16.30
C THR A 116 1.27 -4.26 15.07
N VAL A 117 0.37 -3.54 14.40
CA VAL A 117 0.71 -2.61 13.32
C VAL A 117 0.92 -1.22 13.93
N LYS A 118 2.11 -0.65 13.71
CA LYS A 118 2.50 0.67 14.20
C LYS A 118 2.92 1.55 13.03
N THR A 119 2.97 2.86 13.26
CA THR A 119 3.63 3.79 12.33
C THR A 119 5.06 4.04 12.78
N THR A 120 5.92 4.51 11.87
CA THR A 120 7.30 4.87 12.22
C THR A 120 7.41 6.17 13.01
N ASN A 121 6.32 6.93 13.23
CA ASN A 121 6.35 8.29 13.79
C ASN A 121 7.09 8.44 15.13
N GLU A 122 7.15 7.38 15.94
CA GLU A 122 7.92 7.36 17.19
C GLU A 122 9.44 7.50 16.96
N TYR A 123 9.92 7.06 15.78
CA TYR A 123 11.33 7.03 15.41
C TYR A 123 11.65 8.05 14.30
N ILE A 124 10.88 8.03 13.20
CA ILE A 124 11.03 8.91 12.04
C ILE A 124 9.63 9.20 11.50
N PRO A 125 9.27 10.48 11.25
CA PRO A 125 7.98 10.81 10.63
C PRO A 125 7.75 10.00 9.36
N ILE A 126 6.54 9.47 9.18
CA ILE A 126 6.18 8.54 8.10
C ILE A 126 6.54 9.06 6.69
N GLU A 127 6.59 10.38 6.49
CA GLU A 127 6.91 11.03 5.23
C GLU A 127 8.41 11.03 4.89
N TYR A 128 9.26 10.85 5.90
CA TYR A 128 10.71 11.04 5.77
C TYR A 128 11.51 9.74 5.79
N VAL A 129 10.88 8.59 6.00
CA VAL A 129 11.58 7.30 6.10
C VAL A 129 12.41 7.00 4.84
N GLU A 130 11.85 7.22 3.65
CA GLU A 130 12.57 6.99 2.39
C GLU A 130 13.75 7.95 2.23
N ALA A 131 13.55 9.24 2.49
CA ALA A 131 14.60 10.25 2.42
C ALA A 131 15.73 9.98 3.43
N ALA A 132 15.38 9.57 4.66
CA ALA A 132 16.34 9.19 5.68
C ALA A 132 17.14 7.94 5.28
N ALA A 133 16.48 6.94 4.68
CA ALA A 133 17.15 5.74 4.16
C ALA A 133 18.16 6.09 3.06
N PHE A 134 17.80 6.97 2.11
CA PHE A 134 18.73 7.45 1.10
C PHE A 134 19.91 8.23 1.68
N ALA A 135 19.66 9.13 2.63
CA ALA A 135 20.72 9.89 3.29
C ALA A 135 21.70 8.97 4.02
N PHE A 136 21.18 8.02 4.80
CA PHE A 136 21.99 7.04 5.52
C PHE A 136 22.82 6.17 4.58
N TRP A 137 22.22 5.70 3.48
CA TRP A 137 22.91 4.90 2.47
C TRP A 137 24.08 5.66 1.82
N LEU A 138 23.88 6.94 1.50
CA LEU A 138 24.92 7.79 0.92
C LEU A 138 26.09 7.99 1.88
N THR A 139 25.81 8.24 3.17
CA THR A 139 26.86 8.38 4.19
C THR A 139 27.68 7.10 4.36
N LEU A 140 27.02 5.93 4.47
CA LEU A 140 27.73 4.65 4.55
C LEU A 140 28.61 4.38 3.32
N LYS A 141 28.13 4.76 2.13
CA LYS A 141 28.90 4.61 0.89
C LYS A 141 30.14 5.50 0.89
N GLU A 142 30.04 6.74 1.39
CA GLU A 142 31.18 7.65 1.52
C GLU A 142 32.21 7.12 2.52
N GLU A 143 31.79 6.67 3.71
CA GLU A 143 32.70 6.07 4.70
C GLU A 143 33.39 4.81 4.17
N PHE A 144 32.69 3.98 3.41
CA PHE A 144 33.28 2.79 2.80
C PHE A 144 34.33 3.12 1.72
N LEU A 145 34.16 4.22 1.00
CA LEU A 145 35.12 4.68 0.00
C LEU A 145 36.34 5.35 0.64
N LEU A 146 36.15 6.16 1.69
CA LEU A 146 37.22 6.85 2.42
C LEU A 146 38.13 5.89 3.21
N ASN A 147 37.61 4.76 3.66
CA ASN A 147 38.39 3.74 4.40
C ASN A 147 39.10 2.71 3.50
N ARG A 148 39.15 2.94 2.17
CA ARG A 148 39.84 2.08 1.19
C ARG A 148 41.06 2.72 0.52
N GLU A 149 41.43 3.94 0.92
CA GLU A 149 42.73 4.57 0.61
C GLU A 149 43.71 4.40 1.76
#